data_AF-A0A379AML4-F1
#
_entry.id   AF-A0A379AML4-F1
#
_cell.length_a   1.000
_cell.length_b   1.000
_cell.length_c   1.000
_cell.angle_alpha   90.00
_cell.angle_beta   90.00
_cell.angle_gamma   90.00
#
_symmetry.space_group_name_H-M   'P 1'
#
loop_
_entity.id
_entity.type
_entity.pdbx_description
1 polymer ?
#
loop_
_entity_poly.entity_id
_entity_poly.type
_entity_poly.pdbx_seq_one_letter_code
_entity_poly.pdbx_strand_id
1 'polypeptide(L)'
;MAVFAVETVTEDAHTALKMQRLGWGSAFLSIPLAAGLATERLGLHIIQRTRWARGMTQIFRVDNPLFWPWPEVAAASLLSQRHAAFPVLACHALPS
;
A
#
# COMPACT_ATOMS: atom_id res chain seq x y z
N MET A 1 2.45 14.88 17.13
CA MET A 1 2.51 14.10 15.88
C MET A 1 2.74 12.65 16.28
N ALA A 2 1.78 11.76 16.06
CA ALA A 2 1.96 10.34 16.38
C ALA A 2 3.03 9.74 15.46
N VAL A 3 3.88 8.85 15.98
CA VAL A 3 4.96 8.20 15.22
C VAL A 3 4.39 7.27 14.14
N PHE A 4 3.23 6.66 14.39
CA PHE A 4 2.55 5.74 13.46
C PHE A 4 1.11 6.17 13.21
N ALA A 5 0.64 5.95 11.99
CA ALA A 5 -0.73 6.27 11.56
C ALA A 5 -1.72 5.16 11.94
N VAL A 6 -2.18 5.15 13.19
CA VAL A 6 -3.06 4.11 13.78
C VAL A 6 -4.52 4.14 13.32
N GLU A 7 -4.87 5.00 12.36
CA GLU A 7 -6.25 5.25 11.93
C GLU A 7 -6.77 4.17 10.96
N THR A 8 -5.89 3.30 10.45
CA THR A 8 -6.18 2.35 9.37
C THR A 8 -5.53 1.00 9.64
N VAL A 9 -6.12 -0.09 9.12
CA VAL A 9 -5.57 -1.46 9.23
C VAL A 9 -4.24 -1.64 8.47
N THR A 10 -3.89 -0.69 7.62
CA THR A 10 -2.62 -0.60 6.89
C THR A 10 -1.86 0.64 7.35
N GLU A 11 -1.53 0.68 8.64
CA GLU A 11 -0.84 1.79 9.30
C GLU A 11 0.53 2.09 8.68
N ASP A 12 1.19 1.07 8.15
CA ASP A 12 2.48 1.14 7.47
C ASP A 12 2.39 2.00 6.19
N ALA A 13 1.45 1.66 5.30
CA ALA A 13 1.21 2.39 4.06
C ALA A 13 0.75 3.83 4.34
N HIS A 14 -0.09 4.02 5.37
CA HIS A 14 -0.58 5.33 5.76
C HIS A 14 0.57 6.20 6.33
N THR A 15 1.46 5.62 7.13
CA THR A 15 2.64 6.32 7.66
C THR A 15 3.59 6.73 6.54
N ALA A 16 3.87 5.82 5.59
CA ALA A 16 4.72 6.11 4.43
C ALA A 16 4.16 7.27 3.58
N LEU A 17 2.85 7.27 3.31
CA LEU A 17 2.20 8.37 2.58
C LEU A 17 2.27 9.69 3.33
N LYS A 18 2.07 9.69 4.66
CA LYS A 18 2.24 10.89 5.49
C LYS A 18 3.68 11.40 5.48
N MET A 19 4.68 10.53 5.42
CA MET A 19 6.08 10.95 5.27
C MET A 19 6.34 11.55 3.88
N GLN A 20 5.86 10.91 2.81
CA GLN A 20 5.99 11.47 1.46
C GLN A 20 5.23 12.81 1.31
N ARG A 21 4.12 13.01 2.06
CA ARG A 21 3.42 14.32 2.20
C ARG A 21 4.33 15.44 2.69
N LEU A 22 5.28 15.09 3.55
CA LEU A 22 6.23 16.02 4.15
C LEU A 22 7.50 16.19 3.30
N GLY A 23 7.52 15.68 2.06
CA GLY A 23 8.65 15.82 1.13
C GLY A 23 9.73 14.76 1.26
N TRP A 24 9.49 13.67 2.01
CA TRP A 24 10.45 12.58 2.15
C TRP A 24 10.41 11.67 0.91
N GLY A 25 11.57 11.42 0.32
CA GLY A 25 11.73 10.49 -0.79
C GLY A 25 11.80 9.03 -0.32
N SER A 26 11.38 8.10 -1.17
CA SER A 26 11.50 6.66 -0.97
C SER A 26 12.20 6.01 -2.16
N ALA A 27 13.03 4.99 -1.92
CA ALA A 27 13.68 4.21 -2.97
C ALA A 27 13.38 2.71 -2.77
N PHE A 28 13.16 1.99 -3.88
CA PHE A 28 12.96 0.54 -3.88
C PHE A 28 14.20 -0.15 -4.45
N LEU A 29 14.74 -1.12 -3.71
CA LEU A 29 15.85 -1.95 -4.15
C LEU A 29 15.31 -3.35 -4.49
N SER A 30 15.45 -3.76 -5.75
CA SER A 30 14.97 -5.07 -6.25
C SER A 30 15.95 -6.21 -5.93
N ILE A 31 16.47 -6.24 -4.70
CA ILE A 31 17.43 -7.24 -4.23
C ILE A 31 16.75 -8.06 -3.13
N PRO A 32 16.70 -9.41 -3.22
CA PRO A 32 16.07 -10.24 -2.21
C PRO A 32 16.94 -10.28 -0.94
N LEU A 33 16.60 -9.45 0.04
CA LEU A 33 17.27 -9.41 1.35
C LEU A 33 16.57 -10.27 2.42
N ALA A 34 15.30 -10.64 2.19
CA ALA A 34 14.50 -11.45 3.09
C ALA A 34 13.61 -12.42 2.29
N ALA A 35 13.39 -13.62 2.85
CA ALA A 35 12.47 -14.61 2.31
C ALA A 35 11.27 -14.77 3.24
N GLY A 36 10.08 -14.40 2.75
CA GLY A 36 8.82 -14.53 3.49
C GLY A 36 8.08 -15.81 3.15
N LEU A 37 7.23 -16.28 4.07
CA LEU A 37 6.32 -17.40 3.84
C LEU A 37 5.04 -16.92 3.17
N ALA A 38 4.63 -17.60 2.10
CA ALA A 38 3.32 -17.40 1.49
C ALA A 38 2.24 -18.19 2.26
N THR A 39 0.99 -17.73 2.19
CA THR A 39 -0.15 -18.47 2.74
C THR A 39 -0.39 -19.76 1.97
N GLU A 40 -0.39 -20.90 2.66
CA GLU A 40 -0.49 -22.23 2.04
C GLU A 40 -1.88 -22.53 1.44
N ARG A 41 -2.92 -21.84 1.90
CA ARG A 41 -4.31 -22.05 1.49
C ARG A 41 -4.88 -20.82 0.81
N LEU A 42 -5.54 -21.02 -0.33
CA LEU A 42 -6.20 -19.95 -1.09
C LEU A 42 -7.17 -19.12 -0.23
N GLY A 43 -7.95 -19.76 0.65
CA GLY A 43 -8.87 -19.04 1.54
C GLY A 43 -8.16 -18.06 2.48
N LEU A 44 -7.01 -18.45 3.04
CA LEU A 44 -6.20 -17.57 3.89
C LEU A 44 -5.58 -16.43 3.08
N HIS A 45 -5.14 -16.72 1.85
CA HIS A 45 -4.62 -15.71 0.92
C HIS A 45 -5.67 -14.63 0.60
N ILE A 46 -6.91 -15.02 0.31
CA ILE A 46 -8.01 -14.09 0.03
C ILE A 46 -8.32 -13.21 1.25
N ILE A 47 -8.38 -13.80 2.45
CA ILE A 47 -8.62 -13.05 3.70
C ILE A 47 -7.52 -12.01 3.92
N GLN A 48 -6.26 -12.38 3.69
CA GLN A 48 -5.12 -11.47 3.81
C GLN A 48 -5.22 -10.29 2.82
N ARG A 49 -5.46 -10.58 1.53
CA ARG A 49 -5.63 -9.54 0.50
C ARG A 49 -6.84 -8.64 0.77
N THR A 50 -7.93 -9.20 1.32
CA THR A 50 -9.12 -8.44 1.72
C THR A 50 -8.80 -7.42 2.81
N ARG A 51 -7.92 -7.76 3.77
CA ARG A 51 -7.45 -6.80 4.79
C ARG A 51 -6.70 -5.62 4.16
N TRP A 52 -5.83 -5.89 3.19
CA TRP A 52 -5.10 -4.84 2.46
C TRP A 52 -6.04 -3.94 1.66
N ALA A 53 -6.98 -4.52 0.91
CA ALA A 53 -7.98 -3.75 0.17
C ALA A 53 -8.81 -2.83 1.09
N ARG A 54 -9.22 -3.35 2.27
CA ARG A 54 -9.94 -2.57 3.27
C ARG A 54 -9.09 -1.43 3.83
N GLY A 55 -7.84 -1.70 4.21
CA GLY A 55 -6.94 -0.66 4.74
C GLY A 55 -6.69 0.45 3.73
N MET A 56 -6.45 0.10 2.48
CA MET A 56 -6.26 1.09 1.40
C MET A 56 -7.52 1.93 1.14
N THR A 57 -8.70 1.33 1.23
CA THR A 57 -9.98 2.07 1.16
C THR A 57 -10.15 3.03 2.35
N GLN A 58 -9.72 2.63 3.55
CA GLN A 58 -9.75 3.50 4.73
C GLN A 58 -8.82 4.72 4.54
N ILE A 59 -7.59 4.49 4.06
CA ILE A 59 -6.64 5.58 3.76
C ILE A 59 -7.26 6.54 2.75
N PHE A 60 -7.83 6.04 1.66
CA PHE A 60 -8.48 6.90 0.66
C PHE A 60 -9.56 7.79 1.24
N ARG A 61 -10.41 7.24 2.11
CA ARG A 61 -11.51 7.98 2.71
C ARG A 61 -11.03 9.04 3.71
N VAL A 62 -9.98 8.74 4.49
CA VAL A 62 -9.44 9.67 5.49
C VAL A 62 -8.61 10.77 4.85
N ASP A 63 -7.71 10.40 3.95
CA ASP A 63 -6.65 11.28 3.45
C ASP A 63 -6.92 11.88 2.07
N ASN A 64 -7.88 11.33 1.32
CA ASN A 64 -8.29 11.68 -0.04
C ASN A 64 -7.17 12.28 -0.94
N PRO A 65 -6.36 11.44 -1.60
CA PRO A 65 -5.24 11.90 -2.44
C PRO A 65 -5.66 12.78 -3.63
N LEU A 66 -6.93 12.80 -4.04
CA LEU A 66 -7.40 13.61 -5.18
C LEU A 66 -7.28 15.12 -4.93
N PHE A 67 -7.24 15.54 -3.67
CA PHE A 67 -7.16 16.95 -3.29
C PHE A 67 -5.77 17.37 -2.83
N TRP A 68 -4.77 16.51 -3.02
CA TRP A 68 -3.43 16.79 -2.56
C TRP A 68 -2.66 17.67 -3.58
N PRO A 69 -2.04 18.80 -3.17
CA PRO A 69 -1.12 19.58 -4.00
C PRO A 69 0.10 18.84 -4.60
N TRP A 70 0.51 17.66 -4.11
CA TRP A 70 1.66 16.93 -4.67
C TRP A 70 1.18 15.81 -5.61
N PRO A 71 1.14 16.03 -6.94
CA PRO A 71 0.52 15.11 -7.90
C PRO A 71 1.23 13.76 -7.99
N GLU A 72 2.56 13.74 -7.84
CA GLU A 72 3.36 12.51 -7.87
C GLU A 72 2.96 11.57 -6.73
N VAL A 73 2.78 12.11 -5.52
CA VAL A 73 2.43 11.29 -4.38
C VAL A 73 0.94 10.93 -4.35
N ALA A 74 0.08 11.82 -4.87
CA ALA A 74 -1.31 11.48 -5.15
C ALA A 74 -1.39 10.28 -6.12
N ALA A 75 -0.61 10.28 -7.20
CA ALA A 75 -0.53 9.17 -8.14
C ALA A 75 -0.01 7.88 -7.48
N ALA A 76 1.02 7.97 -6.64
CA ALA A 76 1.54 6.82 -5.88
C ALA A 76 0.47 6.21 -4.94
N SER A 77 -0.30 7.05 -4.25
CA SER A 77 -1.41 6.61 -3.39
C SER A 77 -2.50 5.89 -4.20
N LEU A 78 -2.90 6.44 -5.35
CA LEU A 78 -3.91 5.84 -6.22
C LEU A 78 -3.43 4.52 -6.85
N LEU A 79 -2.15 4.46 -7.25
CA LEU A 79 -1.53 3.23 -7.75
C LEU A 79 -1.54 2.13 -6.68
N SER A 80 -1.17 2.47 -5.44
CA SER A 80 -1.19 1.55 -4.31
C SER A 80 -2.61 1.01 -4.04
N GLN A 81 -3.63 1.87 -4.14
CA GLN A 81 -5.03 1.44 -4.00
C GLN A 81 -5.46 0.45 -5.10
N ARG A 82 -5.07 0.70 -6.35
CA ARG A 82 -5.35 -0.20 -7.47
C ARG A 82 -4.74 -1.59 -7.23
N HIS A 83 -3.48 -1.65 -6.79
CA HIS A 83 -2.79 -2.92 -6.57
C HIS A 83 -3.30 -3.70 -5.36
N ALA A 84 -3.80 -3.02 -4.32
CA ALA A 84 -4.42 -3.69 -3.18
C ALA A 84 -5.82 -4.23 -3.50
N ALA A 85 -6.59 -3.51 -4.32
CA ALA A 85 -7.97 -3.85 -4.66
C ALA A 85 -8.12 -4.96 -5.71
N PHE A 86 -7.11 -5.21 -6.56
CA PHE A 86 -7.13 -6.27 -7.57
C PHE A 86 -6.06 -7.34 -7.29
N PRO A 87 -6.36 -8.37 -6.48
CA PRO A 87 -5.41 -9.46 -6.15
C PRO A 87 -4.94 -10.29 -7.34
N VAL A 88 -5.71 -10.34 -8.42
CA VAL A 88 -5.47 -11.29 -9.53
C VAL A 88 -4.45 -10.78 -10.54
N LEU A 89 -4.28 -9.46 -10.69
CA LEU A 89 -3.41 -8.90 -11.74
C LEU A 89 -1.93 -8.78 -11.34
N ALA A 90 -1.59 -8.82 -10.05
CA ALA A 90 -0.21 -8.62 -9.59
C ALA A 90 0.71 -9.84 -9.85
N CYS A 91 0.14 -11.03 -10.04
CA CYS A 91 0.91 -12.24 -10.31
C CYS A 91 1.47 -12.31 -11.75
N HIS A 92 1.07 -11.40 -12.65
CA HIS A 92 1.49 -11.40 -14.06
C HIS A 92 2.52 -10.31 -14.42
N ALA A 93 3.05 -9.56 -13.44
CA ALA A 93 3.92 -8.41 -13.70
C ALA A 93 5.36 -8.55 -13.19
N LEU A 94 5.85 -9.79 -12.98
CA LEU A 94 7.28 -10.04 -12.87
C LEU A 94 7.79 -10.48 -14.25
N PRO A 95 8.53 -9.64 -14.99
CA PRO A 95 9.27 -10.13 -16.14
C PRO A 95 10.28 -11.18 -15.66
N SER A 96 10.38 -12.27 -16.42
CA SER A 96 11.46 -13.27 -16.29
C SER A 96 12.74 -12.74 -16.89
#